data_AF-A0A1J6VYS6-F1
#
_entry.id   AF-A0A1J6VYS6-F1
#
_cell.length_a   1.000
_cell.length_b   1.000
_cell.length_c   1.000
_cell.angle_alpha   90.00
_cell.angle_beta   90.00
_cell.angle_gamma   90.00
#
_symmetry.space_group_name_H-M   'P 1'
#
loop_
_entity.id
_entity.type
_entity.pdbx_description
1 polymer ?
#
loop_
_entity_poly.entity_id
_entity_poly.type
_entity_poly.pdbx_seq_one_letter_code
_entity_poly.pdbx_strand_id
1 'polypeptide(L)'
;MAMGVAFFISVMALIFGFYLSKGHSVKRKLITWGIVFMAGLAPFFSFLCGIAFGIRVGDGFAGGAVMVMLFVLFFLIGLILTAFGIFKKRKPPLNSHT
;
A
#
# COMPACT_ATOMS: atom_id res chain seq x y z
N MET A 1 21.79 -6.06 -5.52
CA MET A 1 21.07 -7.13 -4.79
C MET A 1 19.86 -6.60 -4.02
N ALA A 2 20.00 -5.58 -3.15
CA ALA A 2 18.89 -5.06 -2.33
C ALA A 2 17.64 -4.58 -3.12
N MET A 3 17.82 -3.89 -4.25
CA MET A 3 16.69 -3.46 -5.10
C MET A 3 15.87 -4.62 -5.67
N GLY A 4 16.51 -5.73 -6.05
CA GLY A 4 15.80 -6.90 -6.58
C GLY A 4 14.88 -7.54 -5.53
N VAL A 5 15.34 -7.61 -4.28
CA VAL A 5 14.55 -8.11 -3.14
C VAL A 5 13.37 -7.19 -2.84
N ALA A 6 13.61 -5.88 -2.79
CA ALA A 6 12.54 -4.90 -2.54
C ALA A 6 11.45 -4.96 -3.62
N PHE A 7 11.84 -5.08 -4.89
CA PHE A 7 10.90 -5.22 -6.00
C PHE A 7 10.06 -6.50 -5.88
N PHE A 8 10.70 -7.62 -5.58
CA PHE A 8 10.01 -8.90 -5.39
C PHE A 8 8.99 -8.83 -4.24
N ILE A 9 9.36 -8.22 -3.10
CA ILE A 9 8.46 -8.07 -1.95
C ILE A 9 7.27 -7.16 -2.30
N SER A 10 7.48 -6.04 -3.01
CA SER A 10 6.40 -5.18 -3.46
C SER A 10 5.40 -5.91 -4.37
N VAL A 11 5.89 -6.73 -5.31
CA VAL A 11 5.04 -7.52 -6.20
C VAL A 11 4.26 -8.59 -5.42
N MET A 12 4.92 -9.28 -4.48
CA MET A 12 4.27 -10.27 -3.61
C MET A 12 3.17 -9.64 -2.73
N ALA A 13 3.41 -8.45 -2.18
CA ALA A 13 2.41 -7.73 -1.39
C ALA A 13 1.15 -7.39 -2.21
N LEU A 14 1.33 -6.98 -3.47
CA LEU A 14 0.21 -6.72 -4.40
C LEU A 14 -0.57 -8.00 -4.72
N ILE A 15 0.12 -9.10 -5.02
CA ILE A 15 -0.51 -10.39 -5.31
C ILE A 15 -1.30 -10.89 -4.09
N PHE A 16 -0.69 -10.83 -2.89
CA PHE A 16 -1.36 -11.23 -1.65
C PHE A 16 -2.60 -10.37 -1.38
N GLY A 17 -2.49 -9.05 -1.57
CA GLY A 17 -3.61 -8.12 -1.49
C GLY A 17 -4.75 -8.46 -2.45
N PHE A 18 -4.41 -8.85 -3.68
CA PHE A 18 -5.39 -9.24 -4.68
C PHE A 18 -6.14 -10.53 -4.30
N TYR A 19 -5.41 -11.58 -3.88
CA TYR A 19 -6.01 -12.83 -3.42
C TYR A 19 -6.90 -12.61 -2.20
N LEU A 20 -6.43 -11.87 -1.20
CA LEU A 20 -7.17 -11.60 0.02
C LEU A 20 -8.36 -10.65 -0.19
N SER A 21 -8.40 -9.94 -1.32
CA SER A 21 -9.53 -9.11 -1.74
C SER A 21 -10.61 -9.89 -2.52
N LYS A 22 -10.31 -11.08 -3.04
CA LYS A 22 -11.23 -11.83 -3.91
C LYS A 22 -12.35 -12.45 -3.06
N GLY A 23 -13.61 -12.24 -3.45
CA GLY A 23 -14.78 -12.80 -2.76
C GLY A 23 -15.18 -12.12 -1.44
N HIS A 24 -14.51 -11.05 -1.04
CA HIS A 24 -14.84 -10.32 0.18
C HIS A 24 -15.64 -9.04 -0.05
N SER A 25 -16.36 -8.61 0.99
CA SER A 25 -17.15 -7.37 0.96
C SER A 25 -16.26 -6.16 0.69
N VAL A 26 -16.83 -5.12 0.07
CA VAL A 26 -16.13 -3.86 -0.24
C VAL A 26 -15.45 -3.27 1.00
N LYS A 27 -16.02 -3.50 2.19
CA LYS A 27 -15.43 -3.13 3.49
C LYS A 27 -14.06 -3.78 3.69
N ARG A 28 -13.97 -5.10 3.59
CA ARG A 28 -12.74 -5.86 3.81
C ARG A 28 -11.71 -5.57 2.72
N LYS A 29 -12.16 -5.39 1.47
CA LYS A 29 -11.33 -4.95 0.36
C LYS A 29 -10.59 -3.63 0.67
N LEU A 30 -11.31 -2.61 1.15
CA LEU A 30 -10.70 -1.32 1.51
C LEU A 30 -9.62 -1.46 2.60
N ILE A 31 -9.91 -2.23 3.67
CA ILE A 31 -8.96 -2.47 4.76
C ILE A 31 -7.72 -3.23 4.24
N THR A 32 -7.92 -4.31 3.48
CA THR A 32 -6.83 -5.11 2.92
C THR A 32 -5.93 -4.27 2.03
N TRP A 33 -6.49 -3.46 1.13
CA TRP A 33 -5.70 -2.58 0.28
C TRP A 33 -4.98 -1.51 1.09
N GLY A 34 -5.60 -0.94 2.13
CA GLY A 34 -4.93 0.00 3.02
C GLY A 34 -3.69 -0.60 3.70
N ILE A 35 -3.80 -1.82 4.22
CA ILE A 35 -2.67 -2.54 4.83
C ILE A 35 -1.58 -2.86 3.81
N VAL A 36 -1.96 -3.30 2.60
CA VAL A 36 -1.00 -3.56 1.51
C VAL A 36 -0.23 -2.28 1.14
N PHE A 37 -0.91 -1.14 1.10
CA PHE A 37 -0.27 0.15 0.85
C PHE A 37 0.69 0.54 1.97
N MET A 38 0.33 0.32 3.25
CA MET A 38 1.16 0.68 4.41
C MET A 38 2.35 -0.24 4.62
N ALA A 39 2.15 -1.56 4.59
CA ALA A 39 3.16 -2.53 4.97
C ALA A 39 3.93 -3.09 3.76
N GLY A 40 3.31 -3.11 2.58
CA GLY A 40 3.86 -3.72 1.37
C GLY A 40 4.40 -2.74 0.36
N LEU A 41 3.70 -1.64 0.09
CA LEU A 41 4.16 -0.64 -0.88
C LEU A 41 5.00 0.45 -0.23
N ALA A 42 4.53 1.06 0.86
CA ALA A 42 5.18 2.24 1.42
C ALA A 42 6.67 2.02 1.74
N PRO A 43 7.11 0.99 2.49
CA PRO A 43 8.53 0.83 2.79
C PRO A 43 9.36 0.41 1.56
N PHE A 44 8.86 -0.51 0.74
CA PHE A 44 9.66 -1.12 -0.32
C PHE A 44 9.70 -0.28 -1.60
N PHE A 45 8.57 0.29 -2.00
CA PHE A 45 8.48 1.12 -3.21
C PHE A 45 9.14 2.47 -3.01
N SER A 46 8.98 3.08 -1.83
CA SER A 46 9.69 4.33 -1.51
C SER A 46 11.20 4.14 -1.48
N PHE A 47 11.68 3.01 -0.94
CA PHE A 47 13.10 2.66 -0.93
C PHE A 47 13.64 2.50 -2.36
N LEU A 48 12.93 1.79 -3.24
CA LEU A 48 13.32 1.63 -4.64
C LEU A 48 13.45 2.98 -5.35
N CYS A 49 12.44 3.84 -5.23
CA CYS A 49 12.44 5.16 -5.87
C CYS A 49 13.51 6.08 -5.27
N GLY A 50 13.68 6.08 -3.95
CA GLY A 50 14.68 6.90 -3.26
C GLY A 50 16.11 6.53 -3.66
N ILE A 51 16.44 5.23 -3.68
CA ILE A 51 17.76 4.76 -4.12
C ILE A 51 17.98 5.04 -5.60
N ALA A 52 17.00 4.76 -6.46
CA ALA A 52 17.12 5.04 -7.90
C ALA A 52 17.35 6.53 -8.18
N PHE A 53 16.63 7.40 -7.47
CA PHE A 53 16.79 8.84 -7.59
C PHE A 53 18.13 9.33 -7.05
N GLY A 54 18.53 8.86 -5.86
CA GLY A 54 19.82 9.20 -5.26
C GLY A 54 21.01 8.80 -6.14
N ILE A 55 20.96 7.63 -6.77
CA ILE A 55 21.97 7.20 -7.75
C ILE A 55 21.98 8.12 -8.97
N ARG A 56 20.81 8.47 -9.51
CA ARG A 56 20.70 9.35 -10.69
C ARG A 56 21.25 10.76 -10.42
N VAL A 57 21.00 11.30 -9.24
CA VAL A 57 21.45 12.64 -8.84
C VAL A 57 22.89 12.62 -8.29
N GLY A 58 23.37 11.47 -7.82
CA GLY A 58 24.67 11.34 -7.16
C GLY A 58 24.67 11.86 -5.71
N ASP A 59 23.48 12.08 -5.12
CA ASP A 59 23.32 12.59 -3.76
C ASP A 59 22.38 11.71 -2.94
N GLY A 60 22.91 11.14 -1.86
CA GLY A 60 22.16 10.30 -0.93
C GLY A 60 21.10 11.05 -0.13
N PHE A 61 21.28 12.36 0.12
CA PHE A 61 20.30 13.17 0.81
C PHE A 61 19.05 13.38 -0.05
N ALA A 62 19.24 13.72 -1.34
CA ALA A 62 18.16 13.82 -2.30
C ALA A 62 17.38 12.50 -2.44
N GLY A 63 18.08 11.37 -2.50
CA GLY A 63 17.45 10.04 -2.50
C GLY A 63 16.66 9.75 -1.23
N GLY A 64 17.21 10.10 -0.06
CA GLY A 64 16.54 9.97 1.24
C GLY A 64 15.28 10.83 1.34
N ALA A 65 15.32 12.06 0.84
CA ALA A 65 14.15 12.95 0.82
C ALA A 65 13.01 12.36 -0.02
N VAL A 66 13.32 11.83 -1.21
CA VAL A 66 12.33 11.15 -2.06
C VAL A 66 11.75 9.91 -1.38
N MET A 67 12.60 9.12 -0.70
CA MET A 67 12.15 7.94 0.04
C MET A 67 11.16 8.33 1.15
N VAL A 68 11.50 9.31 1.99
CA VAL A 68 10.61 9.74 3.09
C VAL A 68 9.31 10.32 2.54
N MET A 69 9.37 11.16 1.50
CA MET A 69 8.20 11.78 0.90
C MET A 69 7.24 10.72 0.33
N LEU A 70 7.75 9.74 -0.42
CA LEU A 70 6.95 8.65 -0.96
C LEU A 70 6.41 7.74 0.15
N PHE A 71 7.23 7.43 1.16
CA PHE A 71 6.79 6.62 2.30
C PHE A 71 5.58 7.25 2.97
N VAL A 72 5.65 8.53 3.32
CA VAL A 72 4.55 9.27 3.97
C VAL A 72 3.32 9.30 3.06
N LEU A 73 3.50 9.55 1.76
CA LEU A 73 2.39 9.60 0.81
C LEU A 73 1.63 8.25 0.74
N PHE A 74 2.34 7.15 0.52
CA PHE A 74 1.73 5.82 0.45
C PHE A 74 1.14 5.39 1.79
N PHE A 75 1.80 5.73 2.90
CA PHE A 75 1.28 5.45 4.23
C PHE A 75 -0.03 6.18 4.51
N LEU A 76 -0.13 7.47 4.15
CA LEU A 76 -1.37 8.25 4.29
C LEU A 76 -2.49 7.71 3.42
N ILE A 77 -2.20 7.35 2.17
CA ILE A 77 -3.18 6.70 1.27
C ILE A 77 -3.70 5.40 1.91
N GLY A 78 -2.79 4.57 2.43
CA GLY A 78 -3.15 3.34 3.11
C GLY A 78 -3.96 3.57 4.39
N LEU A 79 -3.65 4.62 5.14
CA LEU A 79 -4.39 5.03 6.35
C LEU A 79 -5.82 5.43 6.00
N ILE A 80 -5.98 6.26 4.96
CA ILE A 80 -7.28 6.73 4.47
C ILE A 80 -8.13 5.54 4.00
N LEU A 81 -7.56 4.63 3.18
CA LEU A 81 -8.24 3.42 2.72
C LEU A 81 -8.69 2.54 3.89
N THR A 82 -7.81 2.35 4.88
CA THR A 82 -8.11 1.57 6.08
C THR A 82 -9.22 2.22 6.90
N ALA A 83 -9.15 3.53 7.13
CA ALA A 83 -10.17 4.28 7.85
C ALA A 83 -11.54 4.18 7.16
N PHE A 84 -11.62 4.45 5.85
CA PHE A 84 -12.85 4.27 5.08
C PHE A 84 -13.37 2.84 5.18
N GLY A 85 -12.47 1.85 5.12
CA GLY A 85 -12.81 0.45 5.32
C GLY A 85 -13.41 0.18 6.71
N ILE A 86 -12.83 0.71 7.79
CA ILE A 86 -13.32 0.52 9.17
C ILE A 86 -14.69 1.17 9.36
N PHE A 87 -14.84 2.44 8.95
CA PHE A 87 -16.05 3.24 9.14
C PHE A 87 -17.20 2.86 8.19
N LYS A 88 -16.93 2.11 7.12
CA LYS A 88 -17.99 1.63 6.23
C LYS A 88 -18.93 0.69 6.98
N LYS A 89 -20.15 1.17 7.22
CA LYS A 89 -21.24 0.36 7.79
C LYS A 89 -21.53 -0.83 6.86
N ARG A 90 -21.83 -2.00 7.45
CA ARG A 90 -22.30 -3.14 6.65
C ARG A 90 -23.60 -2.70 5.98
N LYS A 91 -23.70 -2.85 4.65
CA LYS A 91 -25.01 -2.78 4.00
C LYS A 91 -25.84 -3.95 4.57
N PRO A 92 -27.04 -3.71 5.12
CA PRO A 92 -27.93 -4.79 5.50
C PRO A 92 -28.20 -5.67 4.27
N PRO A 93 -28.38 -7.00 4.44
CA PRO A 93 -28.76 -7.86 3.34
C PRO A 93 -30.05 -7.35 2.71
N LEU A 94 -30.08 -7.31 1.38
CA LEU A 94 -31.17 -6.79 0.58
C LEU A 94 -32.35 -7.79 0.57
N ASN A 95 -32.92 -8.13 1.73
CA ASN A 95 -34.15 -8.94 1.81
C ASN A 95 -35.03 -8.79 3.07
N SER A 96 -34.96 -7.71 3.86
CA SER A 96 -35.79 -7.58 5.08
C SER A 96 -37.24 -7.09 4.83
N HIS A 97 -37.81 -7.39 3.66
CA HIS A 97 -39.21 -7.13 3.35
C HIS A 97 -39.83 -8.33 2.65
N THR A 98 -40.14 -9.36 3.43
CA THR A 98 -41.28 -10.28 3.24
C THR A 98 -41.52 -10.99 4.57
#